data_AF-A0A268TNI2-F1
#
_entry.id   AF-A0A268TNI2-F1
#
_cell.length_a   1.000
_cell.length_b   1.000
_cell.length_c   1.000
_cell.angle_alpha   90.00
_cell.angle_beta   90.00
_cell.angle_gamma   90.00
#
_symmetry.space_group_name_H-M   'P 1'
#
loop_
_entity.id
_entity.type
_entity.pdbx_description
1 polymer ?
#
loop_
_entity_poly.entity_id
_entity_poly.type
_entity_poly.pdbx_seq_one_letter_code
_entity_poly.pdbx_strand_id
1 'polypeptide(L)' 'MNETRTFTLKNGKEITLKEPTILQLESAQKKSKEELNIAKNLLIDMSDGDLSLEVINQMSIREFKALIETIKDFLGFDPK' A
#
# COMPACT_ATOMS: atom_id res chain seq x y z
N MET A 1 8.82 17.73 -1.94
CA MET A 1 8.47 16.82 -3.05
C MET A 1 7.90 15.58 -2.39
N ASN A 2 6.69 15.16 -2.73
CA ASN A 2 6.13 13.93 -2.17
C ASN A 2 6.89 12.75 -2.78
N GLU A 3 7.42 11.84 -1.97
CA GLU A 3 8.09 10.65 -2.48
C GLU A 3 7.08 9.70 -3.12
N THR A 4 7.46 9.12 -4.26
CA THR A 4 6.63 8.16 -5.00
C THR A 4 7.46 6.94 -5.39
N ARG A 5 6.84 5.77 -5.41
CA ARG A 5 7.47 4.51 -5.83
C ARG A 5 6.60 3.78 -6.84
N THR A 6 7.19 3.39 -7.96
CA THR A 6 6.48 2.69 -9.02
C THR A 6 6.85 1.21 -9.03
N PHE A 7 5.84 0.35 -9.18
CA PHE A 7 5.95 -1.11 -9.21
C PHE A 7 5.33 -1.64 -10.49
N THR A 8 6.05 -2.51 -11.20
CA THR A 8 5.49 -3.27 -12.32
C THR A 8 4.98 -4.62 -11.80
N LEU A 9 3.68 -4.84 -11.89
CA LEU A 9 3.04 -6.11 -11.55
C LEU A 9 3.31 -7.15 -12.64
N LYS A 10 3.11 -8.43 -12.32
CA LYS A 10 3.29 -9.56 -13.26
C LYS A 10 2.48 -9.46 -14.53
N ASN A 11 1.32 -8.81 -14.48
CA ASN A 11 0.47 -8.58 -15.65
C ASN A 11 0.94 -7.39 -16.51
N GLY A 12 2.09 -6.79 -16.20
CA GLY A 12 2.63 -5.62 -16.89
C GLY A 12 2.00 -4.29 -16.46
N LYS A 13 1.04 -4.29 -15.53
CA LYS A 13 0.46 -3.05 -15.00
C LYS A 13 1.45 -2.35 -14.09
N GLU A 14 1.63 -1.05 -14.29
CA GLU A 14 2.39 -0.21 -13.38
C GLU A 14 1.47 0.36 -12.31
N ILE A 15 1.94 0.36 -11.06
CA ILE A 15 1.27 0.94 -9.90
C ILE A 15 2.23 1.98 -9.32
N THR A 16 1.77 3.20 -9.13
CA THR A 16 2.54 4.22 -8.41
C THR A 16 1.96 4.42 -7.03
N LEU A 17 2.76 4.17 -6.00
CA LEU A 17 2.43 4.45 -4.61
C LEU A 17 3.03 5.78 -4.19
N LYS A 18 2.22 6.62 -3.57
CA LYS A 18 2.65 7.86 -2.92
C LYS A 18 2.79 7.64 -1.43
N GLU A 19 3.67 8.41 -0.81
CA GLU A 19 3.73 8.47 0.65
C GLU A 19 2.32 8.77 1.23
N PRO A 20 1.82 7.96 2.18
CA PRO A 20 0.52 8.17 2.76
C PRO A 20 0.53 9.39 3.70
N THR A 21 -0.55 10.17 3.66
CA THR A 21 -0.77 11.24 4.63
C THR A 21 -1.19 10.69 6.00
N ILE A 22 -0.97 11.48 7.05
CA ILE A 22 -1.45 11.16 8.42
C ILE A 22 -2.95 10.86 8.43
N LEU A 23 -3.75 11.63 7.67
CA LEU A 23 -5.20 11.44 7.58
C LEU A 23 -5.58 10.09 6.93
N GLN A 24 -4.84 9.64 5.91
CA GLN A 24 -5.05 8.33 5.29
C GLN A 24 -4.70 7.20 6.25
N LEU A 25 -3.62 7.33 7.03
CA LEU A 25 -3.23 6.37 8.06
C LEU A 25 -4.31 6.22 9.13
N GLU A 26 -4.79 7.34 9.68
CA GLU A 26 -5.87 7.31 10.66
C GLU A 26 -7.16 6.74 10.10
N SER A 27 -7.51 7.09 8.85
CA SER A 27 -8.70 6.59 8.17
C SER A 27 -8.63 5.07 7.99
N ALA A 28 -7.50 4.54 7.54
CA ALA A 28 -7.30 3.11 7.38
C ALA A 28 -7.41 2.35 8.71
N GLN A 29 -6.85 2.89 9.80
CA GLN A 29 -6.95 2.32 11.15
C GLN A 29 -8.37 2.39 11.74
N LYS A 30 -9.15 3.42 11.39
CA LYS A 30 -10.55 3.54 11.82
C LYS A 30 -11.48 2.56 11.08
N LYS A 31 -11.15 2.22 9.82
CA LYS A 31 -11.94 1.31 8.98
C LYS A 31 -11.84 -0.16 9.40
N SER A 32 -10.76 -0.58 10.06
CA SER A 32 -10.58 -1.98 10.48
C SER A 32 -9.64 -2.09 11.68
N LYS A 33 -9.84 -3.11 12.52
CA LYS A 33 -8.90 -3.50 13.59
C LYS A 33 -7.89 -4.55 13.14
N GLU A 34 -8.05 -5.11 11.95
CA GLU A 34 -7.16 -6.13 11.41
C GLU A 34 -6.04 -5.47 10.60
N GLU A 35 -4.79 -5.68 11.01
CA GLU A 35 -3.60 -5.06 10.40
C GLU A 35 -3.52 -5.28 8.89
N LEU A 36 -3.87 -6.48 8.41
CA LEU A 36 -3.87 -6.80 7.00
C LEU A 36 -4.89 -5.94 6.22
N ASN A 37 -6.08 -5.76 6.76
CA ASN A 37 -7.13 -4.95 6.12
C ASN A 37 -6.79 -3.46 6.17
N ILE A 38 -6.16 -2.99 7.24
CA ILE A 38 -5.60 -1.63 7.33
C ILE A 38 -4.59 -1.42 6.20
N ALA A 39 -3.61 -2.32 6.05
CA ALA A 39 -2.59 -2.23 5.01
C ALA A 39 -3.19 -2.23 3.59
N LYS A 40 -4.16 -3.11 3.31
CA LYS A 40 -4.84 -3.15 2.00
C LYS A 40 -5.56 -1.85 1.67
N ASN A 41 -6.31 -1.29 2.63
CA ASN A 41 -7.01 -0.03 2.45
C ASN A 41 -6.02 1.13 2.24
N LEU A 42 -4.93 1.14 3.01
CA LEU A 42 -3.89 2.15 2.88
C LEU A 42 -3.20 2.09 1.50
N LEU A 43 -2.91 0.89 0.98
CA LEU A 43 -2.35 0.73 -0.35
C LEU A 43 -3.26 1.29 -1.45
N ILE A 44 -4.58 1.09 -1.32
CA ILE A 44 -5.56 1.67 -2.25
C ILE A 44 -5.48 3.20 -2.20
N ASP A 45 -5.52 3.76 -1.00
CA ASP A 45 -5.45 5.22 -0.78
C ASP A 45 -4.10 5.81 -1.27
N MET A 46 -2.98 5.08 -1.12
CA MET A 46 -1.64 5.48 -1.59
C MET A 46 -1.48 5.41 -3.12
N SER A 47 -2.29 4.58 -3.78
CA SER A 47 -2.23 4.36 -5.23
C SER A 47 -3.11 5.31 -6.04
N ASP A 48 -3.77 6.28 -5.39
CA ASP A 48 -4.77 7.17 -6.01
C ASP A 48 -5.85 6.43 -6.83
N GLY A 49 -6.19 5.19 -6.43
CA GLY A 49 -7.18 4.36 -7.10
C GLY A 49 -6.66 3.38 -8.14
N ASP A 50 -5.34 3.32 -8.40
CA ASP A 50 -4.74 2.31 -9.29
C ASP A 50 -4.82 0.90 -8.71
N LEU A 51 -4.87 0.77 -7.39
CA LEU A 51 -5.15 -0.46 -6.67
C LEU A 51 -6.62 -0.53 -6.24
N SER A 52 -7.16 -1.74 -6.31
CA SER A 52 -8.42 -2.12 -5.68
C SER A 52 -8.23 -3.39 -4.86
N LEU A 53 -9.18 -3.70 -3.97
CA LEU A 53 -9.15 -4.96 -3.21
C LEU A 53 -9.11 -6.18 -4.13
N GLU A 54 -9.79 -6.12 -5.29
CA GLU A 54 -9.77 -7.19 -6.28
C GLU A 54 -8.36 -7.41 -6.83
N VAL A 55 -7.70 -6.33 -7.26
CA VAL A 55 -6.33 -6.38 -7.78
C VAL A 55 -5.39 -6.94 -6.71
N ILE A 56 -5.48 -6.44 -5.47
CA ILE A 56 -4.64 -6.90 -4.35
C ILE A 56 -4.85 -8.40 -4.07
N ASN A 57 -6.09 -8.88 -4.10
CA ASN A 57 -6.38 -10.29 -3.84
C ASN A 57 -5.95 -11.22 -4.97
N GLN A 58 -5.75 -10.71 -6.19
CA GLN A 58 -5.20 -11.44 -7.33
C GLN A 58 -3.66 -11.41 -7.38
N MET A 59 -3.01 -10.58 -6.56
CA MET A 59 -1.55 -10.51 -6.52
C MET A 59 -0.94 -11.78 -5.94
N SER A 60 0.27 -12.10 -6.41
CA SER A 60 1.09 -13.07 -5.71
C SER A 60 1.55 -12.52 -4.36
N ILE A 61 1.79 -13.41 -3.40
CA ILE A 61 2.32 -13.06 -2.07
C ILE A 61 3.59 -12.19 -2.18
N ARG A 62 4.43 -12.45 -3.18
CA ARG A 62 5.66 -11.67 -3.43
C ARG A 62 5.36 -10.21 -3.77
N GLU A 63 4.42 -9.96 -4.68
CA GLU A 63 4.03 -8.60 -5.08
C GLU A 63 3.39 -7.87 -3.91
N PHE A 64 2.46 -8.53 -3.23
CA PHE A 64 1.80 -7.95 -2.07
C PHE A 64 2.80 -7.60 -0.95
N LYS A 65 3.78 -8.47 -0.70
CA LYS A 65 4.85 -8.19 0.28
C LYS A 65 5.67 -6.96 -0.11
N ALA A 66 6.03 -6.80 -1.39
CA ALA A 66 6.78 -5.62 -1.85
C ALA A 66 6.02 -4.30 -1.62
N LEU A 67 4.70 -4.31 -1.83
CA LEU A 67 3.85 -3.16 -1.53
C LEU A 67 3.77 -2.88 -0.02
N ILE A 68 3.68 -3.91 0.82
CA ILE A 68 3.69 -3.73 2.29
C ILE A 68 5.03 -3.16 2.79
N GLU A 69 6.16 -3.65 2.29
CA GLU A 69 7.47 -3.11 2.68
C GLU A 69 7.58 -1.62 2.32
N THR A 70 6.93 -1.19 1.24
CA THR A 70 6.86 0.24 0.88
C THR A 70 6.10 1.08 1.91
N ILE A 71 5.00 0.55 2.46
CA ILE A 71 4.32 1.21 3.58
C ILE A 71 5.27 1.37 4.77
N LYS A 72 6.00 0.30 5.13
CA LYS A 72 6.92 0.33 6.27
C LYS A 72 8.05 1.34 6.07
N ASP A 73 8.62 1.38 4.87
CA ASP A 73 9.66 2.32 4.49
C ASP A 73 9.17 3.77 4.63
N PHE A 74 7.97 4.09 4.12
CA PHE A 74 7.39 5.42 4.26
C PHE A 74 7.09 5.78 5.72
N LEU A 75 6.68 4.80 6.53
CA LEU A 75 6.42 5.01 7.95
C LEU A 75 7.69 5.09 8.80
N GLY A 76 8.87 4.88 8.21
CA GLY A 76 10.13 4.82 8.94
C GLY A 76 10.15 3.71 9.99
N PHE A 77 9.41 2.62 9.78
CA PHE A 77 9.38 1.49 10.69
C PHE A 77 10.70 0.72 10.56
N ASP A 78 11.68 1.07 11.39
CA ASP A 78 12.91 0.31 11.58
C ASP A 78 12.58 -0.91 12.47
N PRO A 79 12.53 -2.15 11.93
CA PRO A 79 12.35 -3.32 12.76
C PRO A 79 13.65 -3.56 13.53
N LYS A 80 13.73 -3.02 14.75
CA LYS A 80 14.67 -3.53 15.75
C LYS A 80 14.24 -4.89 16.25
#